data_AF-A0AAD9ZN83-F1
#
_entry.id   AF-A0AAD9ZN83-F1
#
_cell.length_a   1.000
_cell.length_b   1.000
_cell.length_c   1.000
_cell.angle_alpha   90.00
_cell.angle_beta   90.00
_cell.angle_gamma   90.00
#
_symmetry.space_group_name_H-M   'P 1'
#
loop_
_entity.id
_entity.type
_entity.pdbx_description
1 polymer ?
#
loop_
_entity_poly.entity_id
_entity_poly.type
_entity_poly.pdbx_seq_one_letter_code
_entity_poly.pdbx_strand_id
1 'polypeptide(L)'
;MPGVPSPSNMAIADTFSVLLVETSDEARLDGKCEFQLRAFKMQKGEYWMVRMFLKGHTCNIDGFHARLRQANSWTVGELLAPKLQVHDHSLKPKDVMVEMQVEHGLHLLYTKARRVKDHAEASVFGPPEESFKLLPTYCHRLKEVNPGTITTIKTNVANQFEYMFIAHAASLYGFQTVIRLIISIDGTYLKGKFAGIMFVAIFLDAINQVFPLAYGLGDVEDELSWSWFLNELKNAIGSPEDCMKALQM
;
A
#
# COMPACT_ATOMS: atom_id res chain seq x y z
N MET A 1 -1.48 31.52 32.77
CA MET A 1 -0.12 31.70 32.21
C MET A 1 0.03 30.71 31.07
N PRO A 2 0.31 31.16 29.83
CA PRO A 2 0.37 30.27 28.68
C PRO A 2 1.62 29.38 28.79
N GLY A 3 1.43 28.07 28.62
CA GLY A 3 2.46 27.04 28.77
C GLY A 3 3.53 27.14 27.69
N VAL A 4 4.79 26.91 28.09
CA VAL A 4 5.94 26.83 27.18
C VAL A 4 5.78 25.60 26.29
N PRO A 5 5.75 25.73 24.96
CA PRO A 5 5.57 24.59 24.05
C PRO A 5 6.84 23.71 23.99
N SER A 6 6.64 22.42 23.74
CA SER A 6 7.71 21.42 23.68
C SER A 6 8.66 21.67 22.49
N PRO A 7 9.94 21.22 22.58
CA PRO A 7 10.97 21.47 21.55
C PRO A 7 10.63 20.93 20.15
N SER A 8 9.76 19.93 20.07
CA SER A 8 9.21 19.39 18.82
C SER A 8 8.44 20.41 18.00
N ASN A 9 7.82 21.42 18.64
CA ASN A 9 7.00 22.42 17.97
C ASN A 9 7.78 23.70 17.60
N MET A 10 8.99 23.88 18.13
CA MET A 10 9.75 25.12 17.96
C MET A 10 10.49 25.20 16.62
N ALA A 11 10.61 24.07 15.90
CA ALA A 11 11.22 23.99 14.57
C ALA A 11 10.23 24.24 13.41
N ILE A 12 8.95 24.51 13.71
CA ILE A 12 7.88 24.66 12.69
C ILE A 12 7.63 26.13 12.31
N ALA A 13 8.21 27.10 13.03
CA ALA A 13 7.71 28.48 12.98
C ALA A 13 8.26 29.40 11.86
N ASP A 14 9.38 29.09 11.20
CA ASP A 14 9.94 30.01 10.19
C ASP A 14 10.41 29.27 8.94
N THR A 15 9.52 29.10 7.95
CA THR A 15 9.73 28.83 6.49
C THR A 15 10.67 27.68 6.08
N PHE A 16 11.33 27.01 7.01
CA PHE A 16 12.25 25.91 6.79
C PHE A 16 11.85 24.76 7.69
N SER A 17 11.19 23.78 7.10
CA SER A 17 10.98 22.46 7.70
C SER A 17 12.36 21.80 7.84
N VAL A 18 13.07 22.09 8.93
CA VAL A 18 14.27 21.33 9.28
C VAL A 18 13.80 19.95 9.70
N LEU A 19 13.73 19.04 8.73
CA LEU A 19 13.67 17.61 8.99
C LEU A 19 14.94 17.30 9.80
N LEU A 20 14.80 17.10 11.11
CA LEU A 20 15.90 16.59 11.93
C LEU A 20 16.18 15.17 11.46
N VAL A 21 17.14 15.05 10.55
CA VAL A 21 17.71 13.78 10.13
C VAL A 21 18.62 13.31 11.26
N GLU A 22 18.36 12.12 11.78
CA GLU A 22 19.34 11.41 12.61
C GLU A 22 20.61 11.16 11.78
N THR A 23 21.63 12.00 11.94
CA THR A 23 22.98 11.68 11.45
C THR A 23 24.00 11.87 12.56
N SER A 24 24.73 10.80 12.86
CA SER A 24 25.88 10.79 13.76
C SER A 24 27.12 11.48 13.20
N ASP A 25 27.09 11.96 11.95
CA ASP A 25 28.26 12.51 11.27
C ASP A 25 28.03 13.96 10.82
N GLU A 26 29.02 14.81 11.13
CA GLU A 26 29.11 16.19 10.65
C GLU A 26 29.04 16.22 9.12
N ALA A 27 27.97 16.78 8.56
CA ALA A 27 27.89 17.00 7.13
C ALA A 27 27.80 18.49 6.81
N ARG A 28 28.88 19.02 6.26
CA ARG A 28 28.91 20.36 5.63
C ARG A 28 28.41 20.22 4.20
N LEU A 29 27.29 20.87 3.90
CA LEU A 29 26.64 20.82 2.58
C LEU A 29 27.29 21.78 1.57
N ASP A 30 27.89 22.87 2.05
CA ASP A 30 28.73 23.78 1.28
C ASP A 30 29.91 24.19 2.16
N GLY A 31 31.14 24.09 1.64
CA GLY A 31 32.36 24.45 2.38
C GLY A 31 32.45 25.93 2.74
N LYS A 32 31.57 26.77 2.19
CA LYS A 32 31.48 28.22 2.44
C LYS A 32 30.25 28.65 3.24
N CYS A 33 29.33 27.73 3.55
CA CYS A 33 28.16 28.07 4.36
C CYS A 33 28.48 27.93 5.85
N GLU A 34 28.16 28.96 6.62
CA GLU A 34 28.35 28.99 8.06
C GLU A 34 27.24 28.25 8.83
N PHE A 35 26.16 27.84 8.15
CA PHE A 35 25.06 27.12 8.77
C PHE A 35 25.54 25.79 9.34
N GLN A 36 25.31 25.59 10.63
CA GLN A 36 25.64 24.35 11.33
C GLN A 36 24.59 24.07 12.39
N LEU A 37 24.02 22.86 12.36
CA LEU A 37 23.19 22.33 13.44
C LEU A 37 23.80 21.01 13.92
N ARG A 38 24.06 20.91 15.22
CA ARG A 38 24.43 19.64 15.86
C ARG A 38 23.48 19.37 17.01
N ALA A 39 22.80 18.24 16.93
CA ALA A 39 21.95 17.73 18.00
C ALA A 39 22.37 16.30 18.37
N PHE A 40 22.18 15.93 19.63
CA PHE A 40 22.35 14.55 20.09
C PHE A 40 21.20 14.12 21.00
N LYS A 41 20.80 12.85 20.91
CA LYS A 41 19.80 12.25 21.80
C LYS A 41 20.45 12.03 23.16
N MET A 42 19.81 12.49 24.23
CA MET A 42 20.30 12.22 25.58
C MET A 42 20.00 10.77 25.97
N GLN A 43 20.95 10.10 26.63
CA GLN A 43 20.79 8.69 27.01
C GLN A 43 19.64 8.42 28.01
N LYS A 44 19.15 9.45 28.70
CA LYS A 44 18.09 9.34 29.71
C LYS A 44 16.89 10.23 29.36
N GLY A 45 16.27 10.00 28.20
CA GLY A 45 14.99 10.61 27.82
C GLY A 45 14.71 10.62 26.32
N GLU A 46 13.49 11.01 25.95
CA GLU A 46 13.06 11.23 24.55
C GLU A 46 13.34 12.66 24.06
N TYR A 47 14.39 13.28 24.60
CA TYR A 47 14.73 14.67 24.30
C TYR A 47 16.06 14.77 23.55
N TRP A 48 16.09 15.64 22.56
CA TRP A 48 17.29 15.99 21.80
C TRP A 48 17.87 17.29 22.34
N MET A 49 19.19 17.32 22.54
CA MET A 49 19.90 18.54 22.90
C MET A 49 20.60 19.10 21.67
N VAL A 50 20.22 20.32 21.25
CA VAL A 50 20.96 21.07 20.25
C VAL A 50 22.17 21.69 20.92
N ARG A 51 23.37 21.22 20.56
CA ARG A 51 24.64 21.70 21.11
C ARG A 51 25.17 22.91 20.35
N MET A 52 24.83 23.01 19.07
CA MET A 52 25.29 24.09 18.21
C MET A 52 24.22 24.41 17.18
N PHE A 53 23.92 25.71 17.06
CA PHE A 53 23.04 26.25 16.04
C PHE A 53 23.62 27.56 15.52
N LEU A 54 24.18 27.52 14.32
CA LEU A 54 24.60 28.70 13.56
C LEU A 54 23.54 28.96 12.50
N LYS A 55 22.76 30.04 12.68
CA LYS A 55 21.61 30.38 11.83
C LYS A 55 22.00 30.95 10.46
N GLY A 56 23.19 31.54 10.34
CA GLY A 56 23.64 32.24 9.12
C GLY A 56 23.74 31.29 7.93
N HIS A 57 22.98 31.59 6.87
CA HIS A 57 22.95 30.80 5.64
C HIS A 57 23.37 31.68 4.46
N THR A 58 24.45 31.30 3.80
CA THR A 58 24.99 32.00 2.62
C THR A 58 24.96 31.15 1.35
N CYS A 59 24.64 29.85 1.46
CA CYS A 59 24.50 29.00 0.29
C CYS A 59 23.19 29.29 -0.45
N ASN A 60 23.27 29.26 -1.77
CA ASN A 60 22.09 29.33 -2.63
C ASN A 60 21.38 27.96 -2.63
N ILE A 61 20.05 27.95 -2.72
CA ILE A 61 19.25 26.71 -2.78
C ILE A 61 19.69 25.84 -3.98
N ASP A 62 20.24 26.46 -5.03
CA ASP A 62 20.83 25.76 -6.18
C ASP A 62 22.00 24.82 -5.78
N GLY A 63 22.65 25.03 -4.63
CA GLY A 63 23.65 24.09 -4.09
C GLY A 63 23.05 22.79 -3.55
N PHE A 64 21.75 22.75 -3.23
CA PHE A 64 21.03 21.57 -2.75
C PHE A 64 20.75 20.55 -3.88
N HIS A 65 21.03 20.90 -5.14
CA HIS A 65 21.03 19.95 -6.27
C HIS A 65 22.02 18.79 -6.08
N ALA A 66 22.94 18.87 -5.11
CA ALA A 66 23.78 17.77 -4.67
C ALA A 66 22.97 16.73 -3.88
N ARG A 67 22.23 15.87 -4.59
CA ARG A 67 21.73 14.53 -4.19
C ARG A 67 21.83 14.28 -2.68
N LEU A 68 20.88 14.82 -1.91
CA LEU A 68 20.90 14.71 -0.46
C LEU A 68 20.77 13.25 -0.03
N ARG A 69 21.92 12.63 0.25
CA ARG A 69 22.03 11.30 0.85
C ARG A 69 21.29 11.25 2.20
N GLN A 70 21.09 12.41 2.82
CA GLN A 70 20.60 12.62 4.18
C GLN A 70 19.09 12.49 4.37
N ALA A 71 18.22 12.81 3.41
CA ALA A 71 16.76 12.68 3.67
C ALA A 71 16.41 11.22 4.00
N ASN A 72 15.97 10.89 5.22
CA ASN A 72 15.65 9.50 5.55
C ASN A 72 14.39 9.07 4.77
N SER A 73 14.44 7.92 4.10
CA SER A 73 13.29 7.42 3.31
C SER A 73 12.08 7.14 4.21
N TRP A 74 12.33 6.74 5.45
CA TRP A 74 11.28 6.54 6.44
C TRP A 74 10.57 7.85 6.80
N THR A 75 11.32 8.90 7.13
CA THR A 75 10.72 10.19 7.55
C THR A 75 9.94 10.85 6.42
N VAL A 76 10.44 10.78 5.19
CA VAL A 76 9.69 11.28 4.02
C VAL A 76 8.46 10.40 3.76
N GLY A 77 8.56 9.08 4.00
CA GLY A 77 7.42 8.18 3.92
C GLY A 77 6.32 8.54 4.93
N GLU A 78 6.67 8.77 6.19
CA GLU A 78 5.76 9.21 7.25
C GLU A 78 5.11 10.57 6.92
N LEU A 79 5.87 11.50 6.33
CA LEU A 79 5.35 12.79 5.88
C LEU A 79 4.29 12.65 4.78
N LEU A 80 4.46 11.67 3.88
CA LEU A 80 3.56 11.43 2.75
C LEU A 80 2.42 10.44 3.08
N ALA A 81 2.52 9.67 4.16
CA ALA A 81 1.52 8.69 4.56
C ALA A 81 0.10 9.28 4.71
N PRO A 82 -0.11 10.47 5.31
CA PRO A 82 -1.46 11.08 5.36
C PRO A 82 -2.06 11.34 3.98
N LYS A 83 -1.24 11.64 2.97
CA LYS A 83 -1.71 11.91 1.61
C LYS A 83 -2.21 10.65 0.90
N LEU A 84 -1.62 9.48 1.21
CA LEU A 84 -2.13 8.17 0.74
C LEU A 84 -3.53 7.87 1.27
N GLN A 85 -3.77 8.18 2.55
CA GLN A 85 -5.02 7.84 3.23
C GLN A 85 -6.23 8.62 2.69
N VAL A 86 -5.99 9.81 2.14
CA VAL A 86 -7.05 10.71 1.63
C VAL A 86 -7.39 10.45 0.16
N HIS A 87 -6.39 10.13 -0.67
CA HIS A 87 -6.56 10.16 -2.12
C HIS A 87 -6.76 8.78 -2.79
N ASP A 88 -6.63 7.67 -2.06
CA ASP A 88 -6.70 6.29 -2.59
C ASP A 88 -5.87 6.08 -3.88
N HIS A 89 -4.86 6.93 -4.08
CA HIS A 89 -3.99 6.95 -5.24
C HIS A 89 -2.65 6.37 -4.84
N SER A 90 -2.23 5.35 -5.59
CA SER A 90 -0.88 4.80 -5.51
C SER A 90 0.16 5.92 -5.70
N LEU A 91 0.96 6.20 -4.66
CA LEU A 91 2.11 7.10 -4.75
C LEU A 91 3.12 6.50 -5.74
N LYS A 92 3.19 6.99 -6.97
CA LYS A 92 4.26 6.53 -7.88
C LYS A 92 5.57 7.16 -7.41
N PRO A 93 6.71 6.46 -7.48
CA PRO A 93 7.98 7.04 -7.09
C PRO A 93 8.33 8.33 -7.86
N LYS A 94 7.84 8.50 -9.09
CA LYS A 94 8.01 9.73 -9.86
C LYS A 94 7.22 10.90 -9.28
N ASP A 95 6.01 10.64 -8.79
CA ASP A 95 5.16 11.65 -8.17
C ASP A 95 5.80 12.13 -6.87
N VAL A 96 6.31 11.18 -6.05
CA VAL A 96 7.12 11.48 -4.86
C VAL A 96 8.33 12.36 -5.20
N MET A 97 9.05 12.08 -6.29
CA MET A 97 10.18 12.92 -6.71
C MET A 97 9.77 14.34 -7.07
N VAL A 98 8.66 14.49 -7.82
CA VAL A 98 8.14 15.81 -8.23
C VAL A 98 7.66 16.59 -7.02
N GLU A 99 6.91 15.96 -6.14
CA GLU A 99 6.34 16.57 -4.94
C GLU A 99 7.42 17.04 -3.98
N MET A 100 8.42 16.20 -3.72
CA MET A 100 9.57 16.58 -2.88
C MET A 100 10.39 17.71 -3.49
N GLN A 101 10.44 17.79 -4.81
CA GLN A 101 11.05 18.92 -5.48
C GLN A 101 10.23 20.21 -5.34
N VAL A 102 8.92 20.14 -5.50
CA VAL A 102 8.03 21.32 -5.49
C VAL A 102 7.80 21.84 -4.07
N GLU A 103 7.49 20.97 -3.11
CA GLU A 103 7.14 21.38 -1.75
C GLU A 103 8.37 21.66 -0.88
N HIS A 104 9.51 21.01 -1.17
CA HIS A 104 10.69 21.06 -0.30
C HIS A 104 12.02 21.33 -1.02
N GLY A 105 12.02 21.49 -2.35
CA GLY A 105 13.26 21.69 -3.11
C GLY A 105 14.19 20.46 -3.12
N LEU A 106 13.69 19.28 -2.77
CA LEU A 106 14.49 18.07 -2.58
C LEU A 106 14.50 17.18 -3.83
N HIS A 107 15.65 17.10 -4.50
CA HIS A 107 15.87 16.15 -5.58
C HIS A 107 16.15 14.74 -5.05
N LEU A 108 15.14 13.87 -5.11
CA LEU A 108 15.28 12.46 -4.75
C LEU A 108 15.76 11.59 -5.91
N LEU A 109 16.60 10.60 -5.60
CA LEU A 109 16.86 9.50 -6.52
C LEU A 109 15.62 8.60 -6.62
N TYR A 110 15.38 8.02 -7.79
CA TYR A 110 14.26 7.10 -8.01
C TYR A 110 14.22 5.95 -7.00
N THR A 111 15.38 5.33 -6.72
CA THR A 111 15.49 4.24 -5.74
C THR A 111 15.10 4.68 -4.33
N LYS A 112 15.35 5.94 -3.99
CA LYS A 112 14.98 6.55 -2.71
C LYS A 112 13.49 6.84 -2.66
N ALA A 113 12.95 7.42 -3.72
CA ALA A 113 11.50 7.64 -3.85
C ALA A 113 10.70 6.33 -3.82
N ARG A 114 11.24 5.23 -4.35
CA ARG A 114 10.65 3.89 -4.20
C ARG A 114 10.62 3.45 -2.74
N ARG A 115 11.70 3.61 -1.99
CA ARG A 115 11.72 3.28 -0.55
C ARG A 115 10.76 4.17 0.25
N VAL A 116 10.66 5.45 -0.09
CA VAL A 116 9.70 6.38 0.51
C VAL A 116 8.27 5.88 0.31
N LYS A 117 7.93 5.47 -0.92
CA LYS A 117 6.64 4.83 -1.23
C LYS A 117 6.41 3.60 -0.35
N ASP A 118 7.38 2.69 -0.31
CA ASP A 118 7.27 1.45 0.46
C ASP A 118 7.04 1.73 1.96
N HIS A 119 7.70 2.75 2.53
CA HIS A 119 7.49 3.19 3.92
C HIS A 119 6.13 3.85 4.14
N ALA A 120 5.71 4.73 3.23
CA ALA A 120 4.41 5.39 3.31
C ALA A 120 3.27 4.35 3.25
N GLU A 121 3.36 3.38 2.33
CA GLU A 121 2.37 2.29 2.21
C GLU A 121 2.37 1.40 3.44
N ALA A 122 3.55 1.03 3.98
CA ALA A 122 3.64 0.24 5.21
C ALA A 122 3.09 0.98 6.44
N SER A 123 3.19 2.31 6.49
CA SER A 123 2.65 3.13 7.57
C SER A 123 1.12 3.18 7.55
N VAL A 124 0.51 3.23 6.35
CA VAL A 124 -0.96 3.28 6.19
C VAL A 124 -1.62 1.90 6.25
N PHE A 125 -1.08 0.93 5.51
CA PHE A 125 -1.70 -0.39 5.34
C PHE A 125 -1.10 -1.46 6.25
N GLY A 126 -0.02 -1.14 6.96
CA GLY A 126 0.77 -2.12 7.70
C GLY A 126 1.64 -2.99 6.78
N PRO A 127 2.42 -3.91 7.38
CA PRO A 127 3.23 -4.85 6.62
C PRO A 127 2.33 -5.83 5.84
N PRO A 128 2.68 -6.18 4.59
CA PRO A 128 1.84 -7.08 3.78
C PRO A 128 1.65 -8.46 4.43
N GLU A 129 2.59 -8.93 5.25
CA GLU A 129 2.48 -10.16 6.05
C GLU A 129 1.24 -10.17 6.95
N GLU A 130 0.94 -9.03 7.57
CA GLU A 130 -0.21 -8.91 8.46
C GLU A 130 -1.51 -8.91 7.66
N SER A 131 -1.52 -8.29 6.48
CA SER A 131 -2.67 -8.34 5.57
C SER A 131 -3.04 -9.78 5.18
N PHE A 132 -2.06 -10.62 4.84
CA PHE A 132 -2.32 -12.04 4.53
C PHE A 132 -2.82 -12.83 5.75
N LYS A 133 -2.36 -12.52 6.96
CA LYS A 133 -2.86 -13.14 8.21
C LYS A 133 -4.31 -12.75 8.51
N LEU A 134 -4.79 -11.61 8.00
CA LEU A 134 -6.16 -11.15 8.20
C LEU A 134 -7.15 -11.79 7.22
N LEU A 135 -6.70 -12.44 6.14
CA LEU A 135 -7.58 -13.04 5.12
C LEU A 135 -8.64 -14.00 5.68
N PRO A 136 -8.33 -14.92 6.62
CA PRO A 136 -9.34 -15.80 7.20
C PRO A 136 -10.43 -15.02 7.94
N THR A 137 -10.04 -14.00 8.71
CA THR A 137 -10.98 -13.12 9.43
C THR A 137 -11.81 -12.31 8.44
N TYR A 138 -11.19 -11.76 7.40
CA TYR A 138 -11.90 -11.04 6.33
C TYR A 138 -12.94 -11.93 5.65
N CYS A 139 -12.56 -13.15 5.23
CA CYS A 139 -13.46 -14.11 4.61
C CYS A 139 -14.62 -14.50 5.52
N HIS A 140 -14.35 -14.69 6.81
CA HIS A 140 -15.39 -14.97 7.80
C HIS A 140 -16.39 -13.82 7.91
N ARG A 141 -15.89 -12.58 8.08
CA ARG A 141 -16.73 -11.37 8.15
C ARG A 141 -17.51 -11.13 6.86
N LEU A 142 -16.92 -11.44 5.72
CA LEU A 142 -17.56 -11.31 4.42
C LEU A 142 -18.78 -12.24 4.31
N LYS A 143 -18.68 -13.47 4.83
CA LYS A 143 -19.80 -14.42 4.91
C LYS A 143 -20.90 -13.96 5.88
N GLU A 144 -20.54 -13.31 6.98
CA GLU A 144 -21.52 -12.75 7.94
C GLU A 144 -22.31 -11.59 7.33
N VAL A 145 -21.62 -10.66 6.65
CA VAL A 145 -22.22 -9.44 6.08
C VAL A 145 -22.99 -9.75 4.79
N ASN A 146 -22.54 -10.73 4.01
CA ASN A 146 -23.18 -11.15 2.77
C ASN A 146 -23.44 -12.66 2.78
N PRO A 147 -24.52 -13.11 3.46
CA PRO A 147 -24.87 -14.52 3.59
C PRO A 147 -25.02 -15.20 2.21
N GLY A 148 -24.46 -16.39 2.08
CA GLY A 148 -24.37 -17.11 0.79
C GLY A 148 -23.07 -16.84 0.01
N THR A 149 -22.21 -15.96 0.50
CA THR A 149 -20.87 -15.78 -0.07
C THR A 149 -20.05 -17.05 0.13
N ILE A 150 -19.39 -17.50 -0.93
CA ILE A 150 -18.49 -18.65 -0.90
C ILE A 150 -17.07 -18.13 -0.79
N THR A 151 -16.33 -18.61 0.21
CA THR A 151 -14.91 -18.34 0.35
C THR A 151 -14.17 -19.62 0.72
N THR A 152 -13.00 -19.80 0.12
CA THR A 152 -12.09 -20.93 0.39
C THR A 152 -10.69 -20.38 0.54
N ILE A 153 -9.97 -20.81 1.58
CA ILE A 153 -8.54 -20.53 1.75
C ILE A 153 -7.83 -21.88 1.83
N LYS A 154 -6.82 -22.06 1.00
CA LYS A 154 -5.93 -23.22 1.02
C LYS A 154 -4.60 -22.79 1.63
N THR A 155 -4.10 -23.61 2.55
CA THR A 155 -2.76 -23.48 3.11
C THR A 155 -1.92 -24.70 2.76
N ASN A 156 -0.61 -24.49 2.64
CA ASN A 156 0.34 -25.58 2.44
C ASN A 156 0.55 -26.39 3.73
N VAL A 157 1.41 -27.41 3.66
CA VAL A 157 1.77 -28.28 4.80
C VAL A 157 2.40 -27.54 5.98
N ALA A 158 2.99 -26.37 5.74
CA ALA A 158 3.58 -25.50 6.76
C ALA A 158 2.59 -24.47 7.33
N ASN A 159 1.29 -24.62 7.02
CA ASN A 159 0.21 -23.71 7.41
C ASN A 159 0.43 -22.27 6.90
N GLN A 160 1.07 -22.13 5.73
CA GLN A 160 1.23 -20.86 5.05
C GLN A 160 0.18 -20.73 3.96
N PHE A 161 -0.27 -19.49 3.73
CA PHE A 161 -1.19 -19.16 2.66
C PHE A 161 -0.69 -19.68 1.30
N GLU A 162 -1.56 -20.36 0.56
CA GLU A 162 -1.26 -20.86 -0.78
C GLU A 162 -2.29 -20.27 -1.76
N TYR A 163 -3.58 -20.59 -1.57
CA TYR A 163 -4.65 -20.14 -2.45
C TYR A 163 -5.83 -19.48 -1.72
N MET A 164 -6.54 -18.61 -2.41
CA MET A 164 -7.82 -18.05 -1.97
C MET A 164 -8.83 -18.06 -3.10
N PHE A 165 -10.09 -18.26 -2.77
CA PHE A 165 -11.23 -18.10 -3.66
C PHE A 165 -12.32 -17.32 -2.94
N ILE A 166 -12.96 -16.38 -3.65
CA ILE A 166 -14.11 -15.60 -3.17
C ILE A 166 -15.13 -15.49 -4.30
N ALA A 167 -16.38 -15.88 -4.05
CA ALA A 167 -17.53 -15.58 -4.90
C ALA A 167 -18.65 -14.98 -4.03
N HIS A 168 -18.99 -13.72 -4.28
CA HIS A 168 -20.00 -13.01 -3.48
C HIS A 168 -21.40 -13.55 -3.75
N ALA A 169 -22.23 -13.65 -2.70
CA ALA A 169 -23.59 -14.16 -2.84
C ALA A 169 -24.40 -13.37 -3.88
N ALA A 170 -24.29 -12.04 -3.85
CA ALA A 170 -24.95 -11.16 -4.81
C ALA A 170 -24.51 -11.43 -6.26
N SER A 171 -23.23 -11.69 -6.50
CA SER A 171 -22.70 -12.05 -7.82
C SER A 171 -23.21 -13.41 -8.28
N LEU A 172 -23.22 -14.41 -7.39
CA LEU A 172 -23.75 -15.75 -7.67
C LEU A 172 -25.24 -15.70 -8.00
N TYR A 173 -26.01 -14.94 -7.22
CA TYR A 173 -27.43 -14.73 -7.45
C TYR A 173 -27.70 -14.04 -8.80
N GLY A 174 -26.94 -12.98 -9.10
CA GLY A 174 -27.01 -12.32 -10.41
C GLY A 174 -26.70 -13.29 -11.55
N PHE A 175 -25.65 -14.10 -11.42
CA PHE A 175 -25.28 -15.08 -12.42
C PHE A 175 -26.33 -16.17 -12.64
N GLN A 176 -26.98 -16.64 -11.57
CA GLN A 176 -28.04 -17.66 -11.65
C GLN A 176 -29.34 -17.13 -12.26
N THR A 177 -29.54 -15.81 -12.28
CA THR A 177 -30.78 -15.18 -12.75
C THR A 177 -30.65 -14.57 -14.15
N VAL A 178 -29.44 -14.51 -14.73
CA VAL A 178 -29.25 -14.00 -16.11
C VAL A 178 -29.57 -15.04 -17.17
N ILE A 179 -30.02 -14.54 -18.33
CA ILE A 179 -30.36 -15.36 -19.51
C ILE A 179 -29.09 -15.86 -20.23
N ARG A 180 -27.94 -15.17 -20.06
CA ARG A 180 -26.71 -15.45 -20.80
C ARG A 180 -25.60 -15.99 -19.90
N LEU A 181 -25.40 -17.32 -19.95
CA LEU A 181 -24.36 -18.02 -19.20
C LEU A 181 -23.02 -17.98 -19.95
N ILE A 182 -22.41 -16.80 -20.08
CA ILE A 182 -21.04 -16.65 -20.59
C ILE A 182 -20.15 -16.12 -19.48
N ILE A 183 -19.09 -16.88 -19.18
CA ILE A 183 -18.05 -16.50 -18.23
C ILE A 183 -16.77 -16.23 -19.03
N SER A 184 -16.14 -15.09 -18.76
CA SER A 184 -14.78 -14.79 -19.20
C SER A 184 -13.87 -14.84 -17.97
N ILE A 185 -12.70 -15.44 -18.12
CA ILE A 185 -11.75 -15.63 -17.03
C ILE A 185 -10.39 -15.15 -17.51
N ASP A 186 -9.70 -14.39 -16.65
CA ASP A 186 -8.35 -13.90 -16.89
C ASP A 186 -7.50 -13.99 -15.63
N GLY A 187 -6.18 -14.02 -15.81
CA GLY A 187 -5.18 -14.07 -14.76
C GLY A 187 -4.22 -12.89 -14.87
N THR A 188 -3.89 -12.25 -13.74
CA THR A 188 -2.92 -11.14 -13.73
C THR A 188 -1.90 -11.29 -12.60
N TYR A 189 -0.65 -10.96 -12.88
CA TYR A 189 0.41 -11.02 -11.88
C TYR A 189 0.27 -9.93 -10.83
N LEU A 190 0.29 -10.33 -9.57
CA LEU A 190 0.35 -9.42 -8.44
C LEU A 190 1.73 -8.77 -8.35
N LYS A 191 1.73 -7.45 -8.15
CA LYS A 191 2.94 -6.67 -7.88
C LYS A 191 3.05 -6.46 -6.38
N GLY A 192 4.12 -6.96 -5.77
CA GLY A 192 4.34 -6.78 -4.34
C GLY A 192 5.48 -7.62 -3.84
N LYS A 193 5.66 -7.62 -2.51
CA LYS A 193 6.61 -8.51 -1.83
C LYS A 193 6.24 -9.98 -2.02
N PHE A 194 4.95 -10.27 -1.95
CA PHE A 194 4.39 -11.59 -2.22
C PHE A 194 3.93 -11.60 -3.66
N ALA A 195 4.80 -12.10 -4.54
CA ALA A 195 4.43 -12.38 -5.92
C ALA A 195 3.32 -13.45 -5.94
N GLY A 196 2.49 -13.42 -6.97
CA GLY A 196 1.37 -14.33 -7.12
C GLY A 196 0.57 -14.00 -8.36
N ILE A 197 -0.51 -14.74 -8.56
CA ILE A 197 -1.49 -14.51 -9.62
C ILE A 197 -2.85 -14.19 -9.00
N MET A 198 -3.55 -13.23 -9.55
CA MET A 198 -4.95 -12.98 -9.27
C MET A 198 -5.78 -13.46 -10.46
N PHE A 199 -6.67 -14.41 -10.21
CA PHE A 199 -7.67 -14.88 -11.16
C PHE A 199 -8.93 -14.05 -10.99
N VAL A 200 -9.56 -13.68 -12.10
CA VAL A 200 -10.84 -12.99 -12.10
C VAL A 200 -11.77 -13.69 -13.08
N ALA A 201 -12.92 -14.14 -12.58
CA ALA A 201 -14.02 -14.60 -13.40
C ALA A 201 -15.08 -13.50 -13.45
N ILE A 202 -15.51 -13.14 -14.66
CA ILE A 202 -16.57 -12.18 -14.93
C ILE A 202 -17.66 -12.80 -15.79
N PHE A 203 -18.87 -12.26 -15.68
CA PHE A 203 -19.95 -12.55 -16.61
C PHE A 203 -20.54 -11.25 -17.17
N LEU A 204 -21.29 -11.37 -18.26
CA LEU A 204 -22.05 -10.27 -18.84
C LEU A 204 -23.50 -10.39 -18.43
N ASP A 205 -24.08 -9.28 -17.99
CA ASP A 205 -25.52 -9.20 -17.77
C ASP A 205 -26.30 -9.05 -19.10
N ALA A 206 -27.62 -8.89 -19.01
CA ALA A 206 -28.49 -8.74 -20.17
C ALA A 206 -28.22 -7.46 -21.00
N ILE A 207 -27.56 -6.45 -20.41
CA ILE A 207 -27.22 -5.18 -21.07
C ILE A 207 -25.72 -5.09 -21.43
N ASN A 208 -25.00 -6.23 -21.42
CA ASN A 208 -23.56 -6.34 -21.68
C ASN A 208 -22.68 -5.54 -20.72
N GLN A 209 -23.13 -5.28 -19.49
CA GLN A 209 -22.25 -4.80 -18.43
C GLN A 209 -21.46 -5.95 -17.83
N VAL A 210 -20.20 -5.66 -17.48
CA VAL A 210 -19.28 -6.61 -16.86
C VAL A 210 -19.59 -6.67 -15.37
N PHE A 211 -19.89 -7.88 -14.88
CA PHE A 211 -20.11 -8.12 -13.46
C PHE A 211 -19.10 -9.15 -12.93
N PRO A 212 -18.42 -8.87 -11.80
CA PRO A 212 -17.48 -9.81 -11.21
C PRO A 212 -18.22 -11.01 -10.61
N LEU A 213 -17.85 -12.22 -11.04
CA LEU A 213 -18.41 -13.47 -10.55
C LEU A 213 -17.62 -13.99 -9.34
N ALA A 214 -16.31 -14.13 -9.52
CA ALA A 214 -15.41 -14.67 -8.50
C ALA A 214 -13.98 -14.16 -8.69
N TYR A 215 -13.24 -14.19 -7.59
CA TYR A 215 -11.82 -13.84 -7.51
C TYR A 215 -11.03 -15.02 -6.95
N GLY A 216 -9.82 -15.21 -7.46
CA GLY A 216 -8.87 -16.20 -6.97
C GLY A 216 -7.51 -15.58 -6.72
N LEU A 217 -6.79 -16.08 -5.72
CA LEU A 217 -5.36 -15.81 -5.53
C LEU A 217 -4.59 -17.12 -5.63
N GLY A 218 -3.52 -17.10 -6.42
CA GLY A 218 -2.57 -18.19 -6.66
C GLY A 218 -1.14 -17.78 -6.34
N ASP A 219 -0.26 -18.75 -6.15
CA ASP A 219 1.17 -18.54 -5.97
C ASP A 219 1.90 -18.38 -7.31
N VAL A 220 1.57 -19.22 -8.30
CA VAL A 220 2.18 -19.24 -9.64
C VAL A 220 1.10 -19.45 -10.71
N GLU A 221 1.32 -18.91 -11.90
CA GLU A 221 0.47 -19.21 -13.06
C GLU A 221 0.84 -20.57 -13.66
N ASP A 222 0.25 -21.63 -13.11
CA ASP A 222 0.44 -23.00 -13.56
C ASP A 222 -0.87 -23.78 -13.67
N GLU A 223 -0.79 -25.00 -14.21
CA GLU A 223 -1.96 -25.87 -14.41
C GLU A 223 -2.66 -26.18 -13.07
N LEU A 224 -1.91 -26.32 -11.98
CA LEU A 224 -2.46 -26.63 -10.67
C LEU A 224 -3.29 -25.47 -10.11
N SER A 225 -2.77 -24.24 -10.20
CA SER A 225 -3.44 -23.03 -9.73
C SER A 225 -4.70 -22.73 -10.56
N TRP A 226 -4.60 -22.86 -11.88
CA TRP A 226 -5.75 -22.74 -12.77
C TRP A 226 -6.81 -23.81 -12.50
N SER A 227 -6.41 -25.08 -12.39
CA SER A 227 -7.33 -26.18 -12.12
C SER A 227 -8.03 -26.02 -10.78
N TRP A 228 -7.29 -25.59 -9.75
CA TRP A 228 -7.85 -25.32 -8.43
C TRP A 228 -8.89 -24.20 -8.50
N PHE A 229 -8.55 -23.06 -9.12
CA PHE A 229 -9.48 -21.93 -9.26
C PHE A 229 -10.74 -22.31 -10.04
N LEU A 230 -10.59 -23.00 -11.16
CA LEU A 230 -11.71 -23.43 -11.99
C LEU A 230 -12.60 -24.46 -11.28
N ASN A 231 -12.03 -25.31 -10.44
CA ASN A 231 -12.80 -26.25 -9.63
C ASN A 231 -13.62 -25.54 -8.55
N GLU A 232 -13.02 -24.57 -7.84
CA GLU A 232 -13.75 -23.73 -6.88
C GLU A 232 -14.87 -22.93 -7.58
N LEU A 233 -14.59 -22.35 -8.74
CA LEU A 233 -15.58 -21.63 -9.53
C LEU A 233 -16.75 -22.54 -9.94
N LYS A 234 -16.47 -23.74 -10.45
CA LYS A 234 -17.48 -24.74 -10.80
C LYS A 234 -18.35 -25.12 -9.62
N ASN A 235 -17.73 -25.34 -8.45
CA ASN A 235 -18.46 -25.67 -7.23
C ASN A 235 -19.35 -24.51 -6.76
N ALA A 236 -18.89 -23.27 -6.94
CA ALA A 236 -19.63 -22.08 -6.54
C ALA A 236 -20.86 -21.81 -7.43
N ILE A 237 -20.75 -21.99 -8.74
CA ILE A 237 -21.86 -21.75 -9.68
C ILE A 237 -22.89 -22.89 -9.72
N GLY A 238 -22.47 -24.11 -9.39
CA GLY A 238 -23.34 -25.30 -9.43
C GLY A 238 -23.57 -25.83 -10.85
N SER A 239 -24.64 -26.60 -11.05
CA SER A 239 -24.95 -27.15 -12.37
C SER A 239 -25.76 -26.16 -13.23
N PRO A 240 -25.67 -26.22 -14.57
CA PRO A 240 -26.50 -25.41 -15.46
C PRO A 240 -28.01 -25.62 -15.26
N GLU A 241 -28.41 -26.83 -14.84
CA GLU A 241 -29.81 -27.16 -14.55
C GLU A 241 -30.34 -26.39 -13.34
N ASP A 242 -29.48 -26.12 -12.35
CA ASP A 242 -29.83 -25.33 -11.17
C ASP A 242 -29.99 -23.85 -11.52
N CYS A 243 -29.20 -23.34 -12.47
CA CYS A 243 -29.34 -21.99 -13.00
C CYS A 243 -30.64 -21.82 -13.81
N MET A 244 -31.06 -22.84 -14.58
CA MET A 244 -32.29 -22.74 -15.39
C MET A 244 -33.58 -22.91 -14.57
N LYS A 245 -33.55 -23.60 -13.43
CA LYS A 245 -34.72 -23.70 -12.53
C LYS A 245 -35.10 -22.37 -11.88
N ALA A 246 -34.11 -21.50 -11.60
CA ALA A 246 -34.35 -20.17 -11.02
C ALA A 246 -35.15 -19.24 -11.93
N LEU A 247 -35.17 -19.50 -13.25
CA LEU A 247 -35.94 -18.73 -14.23
C LEU A 247 -37.40 -19.17 -14.37
N GLN A 248 -37.81 -20.24 -13.69
CA GLN A 248 -39.18 -20.81 -13.76
C GLN A 248 -40.02 -20.53 -12.51
N MET A 249 -39.47 -19.81 -11.51
CA MET A 249 -40.17 -19.32 -10.32
C MET A 249 -40.44 -17.82 -10.42
#